data_AF-A0A4Y7SKT1-F1
#
_entry.id   AF-A0A4Y7SKT1-F1
#
_cell.length_a   1.000
_cell.length_b   1.000
_cell.length_c   1.000
_cell.angle_alpha   90.00
_cell.angle_beta   90.00
_cell.angle_gamma   90.00
#
_symmetry.space_group_name_H-M   'P 1'
#
loop_
_entity.id
_entity.type
_entity.pdbx_description
1 polymer ?
#
loop_
_entity_poly.entity_id
_entity_poly.type
_entity_poly.pdbx_seq_one_letter_code
_entity_poly.pdbx_strand_id
1 'polypeptide(L)'
;MGPSGAGKTSFINLASDSHLPVSSGLGSCTSDISISEPFVVEGQRVRLIDTPGFDDSYKSEGGVLTIVADFLAKEQGRRIRSILYLHRISDVRMTAAAKKNLQMFQRMVGASAFPNIIFVTTRWNEVNGLVAESRESELRSKAAYFKPMVEAGAQTMRYMRTPECTRTILRQALECSPVELAIQRQMVIEDKLIAED
;
A
#
# COMPACT_ATOMS: atom_id res chain seq x y z
N MET A 1 -1.66 -0.56 1.17
CA MET A 1 -0.52 -1.07 1.98
C MET A 1 0.20 0.08 2.70
N GLY A 2 1.07 -0.23 3.67
CA GLY A 2 1.81 0.75 4.47
C GLY A 2 1.71 0.50 5.99
N PRO A 3 2.45 1.23 6.84
CA PRO A 3 2.43 1.04 8.29
C PRO A 3 1.05 1.30 8.92
N SER A 4 0.89 0.83 10.14
CA SER A 4 -0.28 1.00 11.00
C SER A 4 -0.48 2.48 11.30
N GLY A 5 -1.74 2.92 11.32
CA GLY A 5 -2.07 4.35 11.52
C GLY A 5 -1.71 5.28 10.35
N ALA A 6 -1.25 4.77 9.20
CA ALA A 6 -0.98 5.59 8.01
C ALA A 6 -2.23 6.12 7.30
N GLY A 7 -3.42 5.60 7.64
CA GLY A 7 -4.72 6.04 7.11
C GLY A 7 -5.31 5.16 6.00
N LYS A 8 -4.91 3.89 5.89
CA LYS A 8 -5.35 2.94 4.85
C LYS A 8 -6.86 2.73 4.86
N THR A 9 -7.40 2.25 5.98
CA THR A 9 -8.84 2.02 6.15
C THR A 9 -9.65 3.31 6.00
N SER A 10 -9.16 4.43 6.54
CA SER A 10 -9.82 5.72 6.40
C SER A 10 -9.87 6.22 4.95
N PHE A 11 -8.81 5.98 4.17
CA PHE A 11 -8.83 6.25 2.73
C PHE A 11 -9.89 5.40 2.03
N ILE A 12 -9.97 4.11 2.35
CA ILE A 12 -10.93 3.19 1.73
C ILE A 12 -12.37 3.57 2.05
N ASN A 13 -12.68 3.84 3.33
CA ASN A 13 -14.01 4.27 3.74
C ASN A 13 -14.42 5.57 3.03
N LEU A 14 -13.52 6.56 2.95
CA LEU A 14 -13.81 7.81 2.24
C LEU A 14 -13.97 7.60 0.72
N ALA A 15 -13.23 6.67 0.13
CA ALA A 15 -13.27 6.38 -1.30
C ALA A 15 -14.55 5.64 -1.73
N SER A 16 -15.03 4.74 -0.89
CA SER A 16 -16.06 3.75 -1.24
C SER A 16 -17.38 3.93 -0.51
N ASP A 17 -17.46 4.91 0.40
CA ASP A 17 -18.57 5.07 1.35
C ASP A 17 -18.81 3.81 2.20
N SER A 18 -17.77 2.98 2.35
CA SER A 18 -17.79 1.78 3.19
C SER A 18 -17.56 2.13 4.66
N HIS A 19 -17.95 1.20 5.54
CA HIS A 19 -17.82 1.33 6.99
C HIS A 19 -16.87 0.26 7.55
N LEU A 20 -15.68 0.12 6.95
CA LEU A 20 -14.68 -0.83 7.44
C LEU A 20 -14.16 -0.40 8.83
N PRO A 21 -13.85 -1.34 9.74
CA PRO A 21 -13.42 -1.02 11.10
C PRO A 21 -12.11 -0.20 11.12
N VAL A 22 -12.15 1.01 11.65
CA VAL A 22 -10.96 1.87 11.81
C VAL A 22 -10.44 1.76 13.24
N SER A 23 -9.16 1.45 13.44
CA SER A 23 -8.56 1.51 14.78
C SER A 23 -8.38 2.96 15.23
N SER A 24 -9.03 3.35 16.32
CA SER A 24 -8.83 4.65 16.98
C SER A 24 -7.78 4.60 18.12
N GLY A 25 -7.28 3.41 18.47
CA GLY A 25 -6.30 3.19 19.54
C GLY A 25 -4.89 2.79 19.06
N LEU A 26 -3.98 2.55 20.01
CA LEU A 26 -2.60 2.13 19.74
C LEU A 26 -2.48 0.69 19.19
N GLY A 27 -3.52 -0.13 19.32
CA GLY A 27 -3.61 -1.44 18.72
C GLY A 27 -4.08 -1.38 17.25
N SER A 28 -3.49 -2.21 16.40
CA SER A 28 -3.99 -2.45 15.04
C SER A 28 -5.33 -3.21 15.13
N CYS A 29 -6.42 -2.66 14.57
CA CYS A 29 -7.71 -3.36 14.50
C CYS A 29 -7.83 -4.27 13.28
N THR A 30 -6.97 -4.10 12.27
CA THR A 30 -6.97 -4.94 11.06
C THR A 30 -6.06 -6.14 11.28
N SER A 31 -6.59 -7.18 11.94
CA SER A 31 -5.94 -8.50 12.02
C SER A 31 -5.96 -9.23 10.68
N ASP A 32 -6.86 -8.86 9.76
CA ASP A 32 -7.09 -9.56 8.50
C ASP A 32 -7.28 -8.60 7.32
N ILE A 33 -7.28 -9.16 6.10
CA ILE A 33 -7.60 -8.42 4.88
C ILE A 33 -9.10 -8.15 4.83
N SER A 34 -9.46 -6.92 4.48
CA SER A 34 -10.84 -6.50 4.25
C SER A 34 -10.97 -5.94 2.83
N ILE A 35 -12.13 -6.11 2.22
CA ILE A 35 -12.41 -5.59 0.87
C ILE A 35 -13.59 -4.64 0.99
N SER A 36 -13.49 -3.48 0.34
CA SER A 36 -14.63 -2.55 0.24
C SER A 36 -15.76 -3.17 -0.56
N GLU A 37 -16.98 -2.66 -0.35
CA GLU A 37 -18.03 -2.86 -1.32
C GLU A 37 -17.61 -2.31 -2.69
N PRO A 38 -18.06 -2.90 -3.82
CA PRO A 38 -17.77 -2.39 -5.14
C PRO A 38 -18.41 -1.01 -5.35
N PHE A 39 -17.64 -0.07 -5.89
CA PHE A 39 -18.10 1.29 -6.19
C PHE A 39 -17.61 1.74 -7.57
N VAL A 40 -18.10 2.86 -8.08
CA VAL A 40 -17.78 3.36 -9.42
C VAL A 40 -16.87 4.58 -9.33
N VAL A 41 -15.77 4.54 -10.08
CA VAL A 41 -14.84 5.67 -10.24
C VAL A 41 -14.59 5.86 -11.73
N GLU A 42 -14.90 7.05 -12.26
CA GLU A 42 -14.69 7.37 -13.68
C GLU A 42 -15.27 6.29 -14.62
N GLY A 43 -16.49 5.81 -14.31
CA GLY A 43 -17.20 4.77 -15.08
C GLY A 43 -16.69 3.34 -14.89
N GLN A 44 -15.63 3.12 -14.10
CA GLN A 44 -15.06 1.79 -13.84
C GLN A 44 -15.52 1.26 -12.47
N ARG A 45 -15.89 -0.01 -12.42
CA ARG A 45 -16.23 -0.71 -11.17
C ARG A 45 -14.95 -1.10 -10.43
N VAL A 46 -14.77 -0.59 -9.22
CA VAL A 46 -13.57 -0.71 -8.39
C VAL A 46 -13.91 -1.40 -7.07
N ARG A 47 -12.96 -2.18 -6.55
CA ARG A 47 -12.91 -2.60 -5.14
C ARG A 47 -11.54 -2.23 -4.59
N LEU A 48 -11.49 -1.80 -3.33
CA LEU A 48 -10.24 -1.55 -2.62
C LEU A 48 -10.01 -2.67 -1.60
N ILE A 49 -8.75 -3.08 -1.49
CA ILE A 49 -8.32 -4.11 -0.55
C ILE A 49 -7.56 -3.39 0.57
N ASP A 50 -8.11 -3.46 1.78
CA ASP A 50 -7.43 -3.03 2.99
C ASP A 50 -6.51 -4.14 3.50
N THR A 51 -5.33 -3.76 3.94
CA THR A 51 -4.32 -4.68 4.42
C THR A 51 -3.91 -4.31 5.84
N PRO A 52 -3.54 -5.29 6.69
CA PRO A 52 -2.86 -4.99 7.95
C PRO A 52 -1.63 -4.10 7.74
N GLY A 53 -1.22 -3.36 8.78
CA GLY A 53 0.00 -2.57 8.75
C GLY A 53 1.25 -3.43 8.81
N PHE A 54 2.31 -3.08 8.06
CA PHE A 54 3.55 -3.89 8.05
C PHE A 54 4.33 -3.89 9.37
N ASP A 55 4.06 -2.93 10.25
CA ASP A 55 4.67 -2.75 11.57
C ASP A 55 3.76 -3.21 12.72
N ASP A 56 2.72 -4.00 12.40
CA ASP A 56 1.78 -4.50 13.38
C ASP A 56 2.48 -5.44 14.38
N SER A 57 2.76 -4.92 15.57
CA SER A 57 3.56 -5.55 16.63
C SER A 57 2.96 -6.84 17.19
N TYR A 58 1.71 -7.15 16.85
CA TYR A 58 1.03 -8.38 17.24
C TYR A 58 1.30 -9.54 16.26
N LYS A 59 2.02 -9.29 15.16
CA LYS A 59 2.37 -10.28 14.15
C LYS A 59 3.89 -10.43 14.06
N SER A 60 4.36 -11.66 13.81
CA SER A 60 5.78 -11.93 13.58
C SER A 60 6.30 -11.16 12.36
N GLU A 61 7.62 -10.98 12.26
CA GLU A 61 8.32 -10.18 11.23
C GLU A 61 8.07 -10.57 9.75
N GLY A 62 7.18 -11.53 9.46
CA GLY A 62 6.67 -11.85 8.13
C GLY A 62 5.14 -12.05 8.03
N GLY A 63 4.40 -12.02 9.15
CA GLY A 63 2.99 -12.44 9.19
C GLY A 63 2.06 -11.59 8.32
N VAL A 64 2.31 -10.28 8.23
CA VAL A 64 1.50 -9.38 7.38
C VAL A 64 1.72 -9.68 5.91
N LEU A 65 2.94 -10.02 5.51
CA LEU A 65 3.25 -10.38 4.12
C LEU A 65 2.62 -11.70 3.75
N THR A 66 2.67 -12.70 4.63
CA THR A 66 1.98 -13.99 4.43
C THR A 66 0.48 -13.78 4.23
N ILE A 67 -0.17 -12.97 5.08
CA ILE A 67 -1.60 -12.67 4.92
C ILE A 67 -1.91 -12.05 3.54
N VAL A 68 -1.08 -11.12 3.08
CA VAL A 68 -1.24 -10.51 1.75
C VAL A 68 -0.95 -11.50 0.63
N ALA A 69 0.10 -12.30 0.78
CA ALA A 69 0.50 -13.32 -0.18
C ALA A 69 -0.63 -14.37 -0.34
N ASP A 70 -1.10 -14.95 0.76
CA ASP A 70 -2.19 -15.93 0.80
C ASP A 70 -3.47 -15.39 0.15
N PHE A 71 -3.79 -14.12 0.41
CA PHE A 71 -4.93 -13.47 -0.24
C PHE A 71 -4.73 -13.33 -1.74
N LEU A 72 -3.57 -12.83 -2.18
CA LEU A 72 -3.28 -12.66 -3.60
C LEU A 72 -3.18 -14.00 -4.35
N ALA A 73 -2.76 -15.06 -3.68
CA ALA A 73 -2.74 -16.42 -4.21
C ALA A 73 -4.15 -17.00 -4.36
N LYS A 74 -5.07 -16.73 -3.43
CA LYS A 74 -6.49 -17.14 -3.60
C LYS A 74 -7.20 -16.39 -4.73
N GLU A 75 -6.69 -15.22 -5.08
CA GLU A 75 -7.19 -14.39 -6.18
C GLU A 75 -6.53 -14.75 -7.53
N GLN A 76 -6.19 -16.03 -7.77
CA GLN A 76 -5.50 -16.47 -9.00
C GLN A 76 -6.18 -15.93 -10.27
N GLY A 77 -5.37 -15.38 -11.17
CA GLY A 77 -5.82 -14.78 -12.43
C GLY A 77 -6.33 -13.34 -12.33
N ARG A 78 -6.51 -12.78 -11.12
CA ARG A 78 -6.81 -11.36 -10.95
C ARG A 78 -5.53 -10.54 -10.94
N ARG A 79 -5.44 -9.65 -11.93
CA ARG A 79 -4.36 -8.66 -12.03
C ARG A 79 -4.68 -7.48 -11.13
N ILE A 80 -3.69 -7.03 -10.38
CA ILE A 80 -3.78 -5.83 -9.54
C ILE A 80 -3.55 -4.63 -10.45
N ARG A 81 -4.48 -3.67 -10.43
CA ARG A 81 -4.32 -2.45 -11.22
C ARG A 81 -3.30 -1.50 -10.61
N SER A 82 -3.37 -1.27 -9.31
CA SER A 82 -2.54 -0.29 -8.62
C SER A 82 -2.32 -0.68 -7.17
N ILE A 83 -1.21 -0.24 -6.61
CA ILE A 83 -0.88 -0.41 -5.19
C ILE A 83 -0.70 0.97 -4.57
N LEU A 84 -1.58 1.30 -3.63
CA LEU A 84 -1.41 2.49 -2.81
C LEU A 84 -0.54 2.14 -1.59
N TYR A 85 0.66 2.73 -1.50
CA TYR A 85 1.50 2.65 -0.32
C TYR A 85 1.38 3.93 0.47
N LEU A 86 0.68 3.90 1.61
CA LEU A 86 0.48 5.08 2.45
C LEU A 86 1.64 5.25 3.42
N HIS A 87 2.13 6.47 3.56
CA HIS A 87 3.23 6.81 4.47
C HIS A 87 2.93 8.13 5.20
N ARG A 88 3.11 8.19 6.52
CA ARG A 88 2.90 9.42 7.29
C ARG A 88 4.09 10.34 7.10
N ILE A 89 3.88 11.55 6.59
CA ILE A 89 4.96 12.55 6.50
C ILE A 89 5.37 13.07 7.89
N SER A 90 4.51 12.86 8.89
CA SER A 90 4.75 13.24 10.27
C SER A 90 5.78 12.37 11.00
N ASP A 91 6.10 11.18 10.47
CA ASP A 91 7.12 10.30 11.06
C ASP A 91 8.49 10.99 11.02
N VAL A 92 9.11 11.16 12.19
CA VAL A 92 10.39 11.91 12.33
C VAL A 92 11.56 11.14 11.69
N ARG A 93 11.45 9.81 11.61
CA ARG A 93 12.53 8.95 11.12
C ARG A 93 12.00 7.70 10.42
N MET A 94 12.65 7.33 9.33
CA MET A 94 12.58 5.97 8.79
C MET A 94 13.44 5.04 9.65
N THR A 95 12.80 4.38 10.61
CA THR A 95 13.46 3.41 11.50
C THR A 95 14.04 2.23 10.71
N ALA A 96 14.96 1.48 11.33
CA ALA A 96 15.49 0.25 10.71
C ALA A 96 14.36 -0.73 10.33
N ALA A 97 13.36 -0.89 11.20
CA ALA A 97 12.17 -1.70 10.94
C ALA A 97 11.36 -1.16 9.75
N ALA A 98 11.11 0.16 9.67
CA ALA A 98 10.39 0.76 8.55
C ALA A 98 11.12 0.56 7.21
N LYS A 99 12.44 0.68 7.20
CA LYS A 99 13.29 0.40 6.03
C LYS A 99 13.20 -1.06 5.61
N LYS A 100 13.30 -2.00 6.56
CA LYS A 100 13.15 -3.44 6.31
C LYS A 100 11.77 -3.75 5.73
N ASN A 101 10.71 -3.17 6.29
CA ASN A 101 9.33 -3.32 5.79
C ASN A 101 9.16 -2.79 4.36
N LEU A 102 9.77 -1.65 4.04
CA LEU A 102 9.76 -1.11 2.67
C LEU A 102 10.53 -2.01 1.68
N GLN A 103 11.67 -2.55 2.09
CA GLN A 103 12.43 -3.51 1.28
C GLN A 103 11.65 -4.80 1.02
N MET A 104 10.95 -5.33 2.02
CA MET A 104 10.09 -6.50 1.85
C MET A 104 8.92 -6.22 0.92
N PHE A 105 8.26 -5.06 1.08
CA PHE A 105 7.23 -4.58 0.15
C PHE A 105 7.77 -4.53 -1.30
N GLN A 106 8.96 -3.95 -1.50
CA GLN A 106 9.59 -3.85 -2.81
C GLN A 106 9.78 -5.25 -3.46
N ARG A 107 10.23 -6.25 -2.69
CA ARG A 107 10.41 -7.63 -3.18
C ARG A 107 9.07 -8.27 -3.55
N MET A 108 8.05 -8.11 -2.71
CA MET A 108 6.71 -8.67 -2.91
C MET A 108 6.03 -8.11 -4.17
N VAL A 109 6.17 -6.81 -4.42
CA VAL A 109 5.63 -6.18 -5.64
C VAL A 109 6.42 -6.61 -6.87
N GLY A 110 7.75 -6.55 -6.79
CA GLY A 110 8.64 -6.87 -7.90
C GLY A 110 8.80 -5.73 -8.91
N ALA A 111 9.98 -5.61 -9.49
CA ALA A 111 10.36 -4.45 -10.31
C ALA A 111 9.45 -4.21 -11.52
N SER A 112 8.91 -5.27 -12.13
CA SER A 112 7.99 -5.15 -13.26
C SER A 112 6.65 -4.46 -12.92
N ALA A 113 6.30 -4.39 -11.62
CA ALA A 113 5.06 -3.80 -11.13
C ALA A 113 5.28 -2.46 -10.40
N PHE A 114 6.51 -1.92 -10.38
CA PHE A 114 6.77 -0.61 -9.76
C PHE A 114 5.99 0.56 -10.41
N PRO A 115 5.74 0.60 -11.73
CA PRO A 115 4.88 1.62 -12.34
C PRO A 115 3.44 1.63 -11.81
N ASN A 116 3.00 0.56 -11.14
CA ASN A 116 1.67 0.43 -10.54
C ASN A 116 1.64 0.90 -9.08
N ILE A 117 2.77 1.33 -8.51
CA ILE A 117 2.85 1.85 -7.14
C ILE A 117 2.56 3.35 -7.15
N ILE A 118 1.67 3.78 -6.27
CA ILE A 118 1.50 5.17 -5.88
C ILE A 118 1.82 5.30 -4.39
N PHE A 119 2.92 5.99 -4.09
CA PHE A 119 3.25 6.40 -2.74
C PHE A 119 2.36 7.57 -2.34
N VAL A 120 1.52 7.38 -1.34
CA VAL A 120 0.57 8.36 -0.85
C VAL A 120 1.05 8.89 0.50
N THR A 121 1.54 10.13 0.55
CA THR A 121 2.00 10.75 1.80
C THR A 121 0.82 11.38 2.54
N THR A 122 0.67 11.08 3.83
CA THR A 122 -0.47 11.48 4.67
C THR A 122 -0.03 12.34 5.85
N ARG A 123 -0.99 12.90 6.61
CA ARG A 123 -0.76 13.69 7.85
C ARG A 123 0.07 14.96 7.64
N TRP A 124 -0.11 15.59 6.48
CA TRP A 124 0.52 16.87 6.13
C TRP A 124 0.16 18.02 7.07
N ASN A 125 -0.99 17.93 7.75
CA ASN A 125 -1.46 18.92 8.72
C ASN A 125 -0.82 18.78 10.12
N GLU A 126 -0.03 17.73 10.37
CA GLU A 126 0.60 17.48 11.67
C GLU A 126 2.02 18.06 11.79
N VAL A 127 2.61 18.54 10.68
CA VAL A 127 3.98 19.03 10.63
C VAL A 127 4.05 20.33 9.84
N ASN A 128 5.01 21.20 10.19
CA ASN A 128 5.32 22.39 9.42
C ASN A 128 5.59 22.05 7.94
N GLY A 129 5.03 22.85 7.02
CA GLY A 129 5.11 22.60 5.58
C GLY A 129 6.54 22.42 5.05
N LEU A 130 7.50 23.26 5.46
CA LEU A 130 8.89 23.15 5.01
C LEU A 130 9.55 21.86 5.48
N VAL A 131 9.23 21.44 6.70
CA VAL A 131 9.73 20.16 7.25
C VAL A 131 9.10 18.98 6.51
N ALA A 132 7.80 19.04 6.22
CA ALA A 132 7.11 18.00 5.47
C ALA A 132 7.64 17.87 4.03
N GLU A 133 7.90 18.99 3.36
CA GLU A 133 8.49 19.02 2.01
C GLU A 133 9.93 18.50 1.98
N SER A 134 10.74 18.88 2.98
CA SER A 134 12.09 18.33 3.14
C SER A 134 12.03 16.79 3.30
N ARG A 135 11.14 16.28 4.15
CA ARG A 135 10.95 14.82 4.34
C ARG A 135 10.46 14.14 3.06
N GLU A 136 9.54 14.75 2.31
CA GLU A 136 9.08 14.21 1.03
C GLU A 136 10.22 14.11 0.02
N SER A 137 11.07 15.15 -0.05
CA SER A 137 12.27 15.14 -0.88
C SER A 137 13.24 14.03 -0.48
N GLU A 138 13.46 13.84 0.83
CA GLU A 138 14.29 12.73 1.32
C GLU A 138 13.73 11.36 0.93
N LEU A 139 12.42 11.15 1.11
CA LEU A 139 11.73 9.90 0.75
C LEU A 139 11.95 9.57 -0.74
N ARG A 140 11.92 10.58 -1.61
CA ARG A 140 12.08 10.42 -3.06
C ARG A 140 13.53 10.29 -3.52
N SER A 141 14.50 10.78 -2.75
CA SER A 141 15.90 10.90 -3.19
C SER A 141 16.87 9.89 -2.57
N LYS A 142 16.50 9.22 -1.46
CA LYS A 142 17.39 8.26 -0.80
C LYS A 142 17.14 6.85 -1.32
N ALA A 143 18.23 6.14 -1.68
CA ALA A 143 18.18 4.76 -2.20
C ALA A 143 17.57 3.75 -1.22
N ALA A 144 17.65 4.05 0.09
CA ALA A 144 17.01 3.22 1.12
C ALA A 144 15.49 3.42 1.22
N TYR A 145 14.91 4.39 0.49
CA TYR A 145 13.50 4.81 0.56
C TYR A 145 12.80 4.58 -0.79
N PHE A 146 12.01 5.55 -1.28
CA PHE A 146 11.17 5.37 -2.46
C PHE A 146 11.96 5.48 -3.77
N LYS A 147 13.16 6.07 -3.75
CA LYS A 147 13.97 6.36 -4.94
C LYS A 147 14.02 5.20 -5.95
N PRO A 148 14.38 3.95 -5.58
CA PRO A 148 14.52 2.88 -6.57
C PRO A 148 13.22 2.55 -7.30
N MET A 149 12.08 2.66 -6.61
CA MET A 149 10.76 2.41 -7.18
C MET A 149 10.28 3.62 -8.01
N VAL A 150 10.56 4.84 -7.54
CA VAL A 150 10.22 6.09 -8.26
C VAL A 150 11.00 6.20 -9.56
N GLU A 151 12.30 5.91 -9.56
CA GLU A 151 13.13 5.86 -10.78
C GLU A 151 12.65 4.79 -11.77
N ALA A 152 11.97 3.76 -11.28
CA ALA A 152 11.36 2.69 -12.08
C ALA A 152 9.87 2.95 -12.41
N GLY A 153 9.38 4.18 -12.23
CA GLY A 153 8.04 4.60 -12.68
C GLY A 153 6.97 4.67 -11.60
N ALA A 154 7.28 4.35 -10.33
CA ALA A 154 6.33 4.58 -9.24
C ALA A 154 6.06 6.09 -9.05
N GLN A 155 4.82 6.41 -8.70
CA GLN A 155 4.39 7.79 -8.51
C GLN A 155 4.32 8.17 -7.03
N THR A 156 4.27 9.47 -6.75
CA THR A 156 4.13 10.03 -5.40
C THR A 156 3.03 11.09 -5.37
N MET A 157 2.13 11.03 -4.41
CA MET A 157 1.02 11.97 -4.26
C MET A 157 0.81 12.37 -2.79
N ARG A 158 0.45 13.64 -2.55
CA ARG A 158 0.10 14.15 -1.22
C ARG A 158 -1.39 13.93 -0.95
N TYR A 159 -1.75 13.45 0.24
CA TYR A 159 -3.13 13.18 0.62
C TYR A 159 -3.57 14.01 1.84
N MET A 160 -4.50 14.93 1.58
CA MET A 160 -5.07 15.85 2.57
C MET A 160 -6.38 15.34 3.20
N ARG A 161 -6.74 14.07 2.98
CA ARG A 161 -7.96 13.45 3.52
C ARG A 161 -9.27 14.14 3.12
N THR A 162 -9.32 14.72 1.91
CA THR A 162 -10.56 15.26 1.34
C THR A 162 -11.09 14.35 0.22
N PRO A 163 -12.40 14.39 -0.07
CA PRO A 163 -12.98 13.65 -1.19
C PRO A 163 -12.30 13.94 -2.54
N GLU A 164 -11.89 15.18 -2.77
CA GLU A 164 -11.24 15.62 -4.02
C GLU A 164 -9.86 14.98 -4.17
N CYS A 165 -9.06 14.98 -3.08
CA CYS A 165 -7.76 14.30 -3.07
C CYS A 165 -7.93 12.79 -3.28
N THR A 166 -8.90 12.16 -2.59
CA THR A 166 -9.20 10.73 -2.75
C THR A 166 -9.54 10.40 -4.19
N ARG A 167 -10.47 11.15 -4.80
CA ARG A 167 -10.86 10.95 -6.21
C ARG A 167 -9.69 11.13 -7.17
N THR A 168 -8.81 12.11 -6.91
CA THR A 168 -7.63 12.36 -7.74
C THR A 168 -6.64 11.20 -7.68
N ILE A 169 -6.36 10.67 -6.48
CA ILE A 169 -5.50 9.48 -6.31
C ILE A 169 -6.12 8.26 -6.99
N LEU A 170 -7.43 8.05 -6.88
CA LEU A 170 -8.11 6.93 -7.53
C LEU A 170 -8.09 7.05 -9.06
N ARG A 171 -8.28 8.26 -9.61
CA ARG A 171 -8.16 8.48 -11.06
C ARG A 171 -6.77 8.09 -11.55
N GLN A 172 -5.73 8.56 -10.85
CA GLN A 172 -4.35 8.22 -11.19
C GLN A 172 -4.10 6.71 -11.12
N ALA A 173 -4.63 6.05 -10.08
CA ALA A 173 -4.56 4.60 -9.92
C ALA A 173 -5.24 3.82 -11.06
N LEU A 174 -6.28 4.38 -11.67
CA LEU A 174 -6.98 3.78 -12.80
C LEU A 174 -6.21 3.88 -14.13
N GLU A 175 -5.23 4.77 -14.24
CA GLU A 175 -4.38 4.90 -15.45
C GLU A 175 -3.37 3.76 -15.58
N CYS A 176 -3.08 3.05 -14.49
CA CYS A 176 -2.18 1.90 -14.50
C CYS A 176 -2.78 0.71 -15.27
N SER A 177 -1.94 0.01 -16.03
CA SER A 177 -2.30 -1.26 -16.67
C SER A 177 -2.24 -2.41 -15.66
N PRO A 178 -3.23 -3.31 -15.58
CA PRO A 178 -3.21 -4.41 -14.62
C PRO A 178 -1.95 -5.29 -14.72
N VAL A 179 -1.31 -5.54 -13.59
CA VAL A 179 -0.05 -6.27 -13.48
C VAL A 179 -0.16 -7.43 -12.49
N GLU A 180 0.70 -8.43 -12.67
CA GLU A 180 0.90 -9.52 -11.72
C GLU A 180 2.13 -9.24 -10.85
N LEU A 181 1.96 -9.32 -9.54
CA LEU A 181 3.00 -9.04 -8.55
C LEU A 181 3.98 -10.22 -8.46
N ALA A 182 5.23 -9.97 -8.05
CA ALA A 182 6.23 -11.02 -7.90
C ALA A 182 5.78 -12.15 -6.95
N ILE A 183 5.10 -11.79 -5.86
CA ILE A 183 4.59 -12.76 -4.90
C ILE A 183 3.55 -13.73 -5.50
N GLN A 184 2.73 -13.26 -6.46
CA GLN A 184 1.75 -14.11 -7.14
C GLN A 184 2.45 -15.19 -7.99
N ARG A 185 3.60 -14.86 -8.59
CA ARG A 185 4.37 -15.82 -9.39
C ARG A 185 5.14 -16.82 -8.53
N GLN A 186 5.71 -16.37 -7.41
CA GLN A 186 6.50 -17.21 -6.51
C GLN A 186 5.64 -18.31 -5.89
N MET A 187 4.43 -17.96 -5.43
CA MET A 187 3.51 -18.94 -4.84
C MET A 187 3.00 -19.97 -5.85
N VAL A 188 2.77 -19.59 -7.11
CA VAL A 188 2.39 -20.54 -8.17
C VAL A 188 3.49 -21.54 -8.48
N ILE A 189 4.77 -21.18 -8.29
CA ILE A 189 5.90 -22.10 -8.47
C ILE A 189 5.98 -23.06 -7.29
N GLU A 190 5.82 -22.58 -6.05
CA GLU A 190 5.82 -23.43 -4.85
C GLU A 190 4.65 -24.43 -4.84
N ASP A 191 3.43 -23.98 -5.18
CA ASP A 191 2.26 -24.88 -5.27
C ASP A 191 2.43 -25.96 -6.34
N LYS A 192 3.07 -25.65 -7.48
CA LYS A 192 3.38 -26.64 -8.52
C LYS A 192 4.42 -27.65 -8.08
N LEU A 193 5.44 -27.22 -7.32
CA LEU A 193 6.45 -28.11 -6.77
C LEU A 193 5.85 -29.07 -5.72
N ILE A 194 4.88 -28.61 -4.92
CA ILE A 194 4.20 -29.44 -3.91
C ILE A 194 3.19 -30.42 -4.54
N ALA A 195 2.57 -30.05 -5.67
CA ALA A 195 1.61 -30.90 -6.37
C ALA A 195 2.26 -31.99 -7.25
N GLU A 196 3.58 -31.95 -7.43
CA GLU A 196 4.37 -32.94 -8.18
C GLU A 196 5.06 -34.00 -7.29
N ASP A 197 4.85 -33.93 -5.96
CA ASP A 197 5.28 -34.94 -4.96
C ASP A 197 4.09 -35.79 -4.45
#